data_AF-A0A093Y6U2-F1
#
_entry.id   AF-A0A093Y6U2-F1
#
_cell.length_a   1.000
_cell.length_b   1.000
_cell.length_c   1.000
_cell.angle_alpha   90.00
_cell.angle_beta   90.00
_cell.angle_gamma   90.00
#
_symmetry.space_group_name_H-M   'P 1'
#
loop_
_entity.id
_entity.type
_entity.pdbx_description
1 polymer ?
#
loop_
_entity_poly.entity_id
_entity_poly.type
_entity_poly.pdbx_seq_one_letter_code
_entity_poly.pdbx_strand_id
1 'polypeptide(L)'
;MLFADHPEPNALHQTQTLFAKHSTKRYLEMFSLFPNLPYELRHEIWRHFIPAPRVVKTRYDVTTGRILPGSAPPILLHVCKESRKFLLSAQRGFSMLFGTPPSPAAVCINVKTDAVQIDYYALKYNDIKDAELEAIIHLEIYGATLCNEVSTNIIRQLKRFQSLDTLSLVATSSQTSEEFIDLVQDHPPGVLVGLIGKLEASKIRLLSLYLRIEIQLPQYDNWKKPLINEIFTRPDGSRLTEEGEFDPYWSLAASGSYTGYDFAKQTMQRCLEDMRRRRAQAAENSCQ
;
A
#
# COMPACT_ATOMS: atom_id res chain seq x y z
N MET A 1 81.85 -52.96 20.84
CA MET A 1 81.24 -53.26 19.54
C MET A 1 80.43 -52.03 19.14
N LEU A 2 80.89 -51.33 18.09
CA LEU A 2 80.19 -50.35 17.21
C LEU A 2 79.69 -48.99 17.76
N PHE A 3 80.42 -47.92 17.34
CA PHE A 3 80.02 -46.61 16.73
C PHE A 3 78.52 -46.26 16.60
N ALA A 4 78.01 -45.01 16.52
CA ALA A 4 78.46 -43.61 16.57
C ALA A 4 77.22 -42.66 16.45
N ASP A 5 77.45 -41.36 16.63
CA ASP A 5 76.80 -40.17 15.99
C ASP A 5 75.39 -39.59 16.39
N HIS A 6 75.42 -38.28 16.70
CA HIS A 6 74.33 -37.24 16.71
C HIS A 6 73.90 -36.85 15.26
N PRO A 7 72.80 -36.08 14.95
CA PRO A 7 72.23 -34.89 15.65
C PRO A 7 70.67 -34.66 15.59
N GLU A 8 70.22 -33.54 16.19
CA GLU A 8 68.87 -32.85 16.23
C GLU A 8 68.21 -32.52 14.85
N PRO A 9 66.97 -31.90 14.67
CA PRO A 9 66.13 -31.04 15.58
C PRO A 9 64.56 -31.12 15.44
N ASN A 10 63.86 -30.30 16.27
CA ASN A 10 62.60 -29.54 16.05
C ASN A 10 61.31 -30.19 15.50
N ALA A 11 60.21 -30.10 16.27
CA ALA A 11 58.94 -29.46 15.82
C ALA A 11 57.91 -29.31 16.96
N LEU A 12 57.44 -28.06 17.12
CA LEU A 12 56.27 -27.62 17.88
C LEU A 12 55.01 -28.43 17.54
N HIS A 13 54.21 -28.79 18.54
CA HIS A 13 52.74 -28.69 18.47
C HIS A 13 52.12 -28.56 19.88
N GLN A 14 51.90 -27.32 20.30
CA GLN A 14 50.90 -26.99 21.30
C GLN A 14 49.51 -27.20 20.70
N THR A 15 48.81 -28.25 21.13
CA THR A 15 47.39 -28.44 20.82
C THR A 15 46.58 -27.59 21.78
N GLN A 16 46.15 -26.41 21.31
CA GLN A 16 45.21 -25.57 22.05
C GLN A 16 43.82 -26.22 22.02
N THR A 17 43.29 -26.47 23.21
CA THR A 17 41.94 -26.98 23.48
C THR A 17 40.85 -26.05 22.94
N LEU A 18 40.04 -26.59 22.02
CA LEU A 18 39.13 -25.88 21.12
C LEU A 18 37.70 -25.65 21.67
N PHE A 19 37.48 -25.65 22.99
CA PHE A 19 36.12 -25.50 23.53
C PHE A 19 36.08 -24.66 24.81
N ALA A 20 36.38 -23.37 24.69
CA ALA A 20 35.85 -22.39 25.62
C ALA A 20 34.38 -22.12 25.27
N LYS A 21 33.47 -22.38 26.22
CA LYS A 21 32.05 -21.97 26.16
C LYS A 21 31.95 -20.45 26.13
N HIS A 22 32.04 -19.86 24.94
CA HIS A 22 31.56 -18.50 24.74
C HIS A 22 30.06 -18.57 24.42
N SER A 23 29.24 -18.21 25.41
CA SER A 23 27.90 -17.70 25.14
C SER A 23 28.05 -16.31 24.51
N THR A 24 28.40 -16.27 23.23
CA THR A 24 28.35 -15.06 22.45
C THR A 24 26.89 -14.81 22.10
N LYS A 25 26.30 -13.80 22.73
CA LYS A 25 25.15 -13.11 22.15
C LYS A 25 25.52 -12.81 20.69
N ARG A 26 24.88 -13.50 19.74
CA ARG A 26 24.99 -13.16 18.32
C ARG A 26 24.33 -11.79 18.15
N TYR A 27 25.11 -10.73 18.36
CA TYR A 27 24.81 -9.46 17.72
C TYR A 27 24.73 -9.80 16.23
N LEU A 28 23.59 -9.53 15.60
CA LEU A 28 23.48 -9.60 14.15
C LEU A 28 24.66 -8.82 13.60
N GLU A 29 25.62 -9.52 12.99
CA GLU A 29 26.78 -8.87 12.40
C GLU A 29 26.24 -7.90 11.35
N MET A 30 26.38 -6.62 11.66
CA MET A 30 26.02 -5.55 10.76
C MET A 30 26.83 -5.79 9.48
N PHE A 31 26.17 -5.96 8.33
CA PHE A 31 26.84 -6.20 7.05
C PHE A 31 27.73 -4.99 6.71
N SER A 32 29.01 -5.08 7.10
CA SER A 32 29.97 -3.98 7.11
C SER A 32 30.50 -3.63 5.72
N LEU A 33 30.22 -4.47 4.72
CA LEU A 33 30.65 -4.25 3.34
C LEU A 33 29.75 -3.26 2.61
N PHE A 34 28.47 -3.12 2.98
CA PHE A 34 27.56 -2.21 2.28
C PHE A 34 28.03 -0.75 2.28
N PRO A 35 28.45 -0.16 3.43
CA PRO A 35 28.98 1.21 3.44
C PRO A 35 30.22 1.43 2.57
N ASN A 36 30.98 0.36 2.26
CA ASN A 36 32.18 0.43 1.44
C ASN A 36 31.88 0.43 -0.07
N LEU A 37 30.63 0.19 -0.47
CA LEU A 37 30.22 0.29 -1.86
C LEU A 37 30.20 1.76 -2.33
N PRO A 38 30.62 2.02 -3.58
CA PRO A 38 30.36 3.30 -4.24
C PRO A 38 28.92 3.75 -4.09
N TYR A 39 28.72 5.06 -3.97
CA TYR A 39 27.41 5.65 -3.73
C TYR A 39 26.38 5.25 -4.78
N GLU A 40 26.81 5.16 -6.05
CA GLU A 40 26.00 4.78 -7.19
C GLU A 40 25.45 3.36 -7.02
N LEU A 41 26.28 2.41 -6.57
CA LEU A 41 25.87 1.03 -6.33
C LEU A 41 24.93 0.93 -5.14
N ARG A 42 25.20 1.66 -4.05
CA ARG A 42 24.28 1.72 -2.89
C ARG A 42 22.90 2.25 -3.29
N HIS A 43 22.87 3.32 -4.09
CA HIS A 43 21.64 3.89 -4.62
C HIS A 43 20.91 2.95 -5.56
N GLU A 44 21.63 2.17 -6.37
CA GLU A 44 21.02 1.20 -7.26
C GLU A 44 20.40 0.03 -6.48
N ILE A 45 21.08 -0.42 -5.42
CA ILE A 45 20.48 -1.36 -4.46
C ILE A 45 19.18 -0.78 -3.90
N TRP A 46 19.17 0.48 -3.44
CA TRP A 46 17.95 1.11 -2.94
C TRP A 46 16.84 1.24 -3.98
N ARG A 47 17.15 1.48 -5.26
CA ARG A 47 16.14 1.51 -6.34
C ARG A 47 15.40 0.17 -6.44
N HIS A 48 16.10 -0.95 -6.33
CA HIS A 48 15.48 -2.28 -6.39
C HIS A 48 14.55 -2.59 -5.21
N PHE A 49 14.67 -1.87 -4.10
CA PHE A 49 13.81 -2.02 -2.92
C PHE A 49 12.70 -0.97 -2.82
N ILE A 50 12.52 -0.14 -3.85
CA ILE A 50 11.36 0.76 -3.93
C ILE A 50 10.10 -0.13 -4.01
N PRO A 51 9.09 0.10 -3.14
CA PRO A 51 7.85 -0.66 -3.23
C PRO A 51 7.19 -0.50 -4.61
N ALA A 52 6.69 -1.62 -5.15
CA ALA A 52 5.74 -1.58 -6.25
C ALA A 52 4.45 -0.83 -5.82
N PRO A 53 3.63 -0.35 -6.79
CA PRO A 53 2.29 0.14 -6.50
C PRO A 53 1.53 -0.82 -5.61
N ARG A 54 0.89 -0.29 -4.57
CA ARG A 54 0.27 -1.10 -3.53
C ARG A 54 -0.88 -0.36 -2.88
N VAL A 55 -1.61 -1.09 -2.04
CA VAL A 55 -2.64 -0.51 -1.18
C VAL A 55 -2.05 -0.25 0.21
N VAL A 56 -1.97 1.02 0.56
CA VAL A 56 -1.53 1.48 1.88
C VAL A 56 -2.75 1.51 2.78
N LYS A 57 -2.89 0.46 3.60
CA LYS A 57 -3.95 0.37 4.60
C LYS A 57 -3.67 1.31 5.75
N THR A 58 -4.71 1.99 6.20
CA THR A 58 -4.69 2.80 7.41
C THR A 58 -5.67 2.25 8.44
N ARG A 59 -5.44 2.55 9.71
CA ARG A 59 -6.39 2.29 10.80
C ARG A 59 -6.80 3.63 11.37
N TYR A 60 -8.08 3.83 11.60
CA TYR A 60 -8.58 5.06 12.20
C TYR A 60 -8.91 4.81 13.68
N ASP A 61 -8.32 5.60 14.56
CA ASP A 61 -8.66 5.64 15.97
C ASP A 61 -9.66 6.76 16.21
N VAL A 62 -10.94 6.37 16.34
CA VAL A 62 -12.08 7.27 16.55
C VAL A 62 -11.91 8.10 17.84
N THR A 63 -11.26 7.54 18.86
CA THR A 63 -11.08 8.20 20.17
C THR A 63 -10.13 9.37 20.08
N THR A 64 -9.08 9.25 19.27
CA THR A 64 -8.03 10.27 19.15
C THR A 64 -8.09 11.05 17.84
N GLY A 65 -8.98 10.67 16.91
CA GLY A 65 -9.06 11.22 15.55
C GLY A 65 -7.82 10.90 14.71
N ARG A 66 -7.04 9.87 15.08
CA ARG A 66 -5.74 9.61 14.45
C ARG A 66 -5.85 8.57 13.36
N ILE A 67 -5.06 8.78 12.30
CA ILE A 67 -4.84 7.79 11.26
C ILE A 67 -3.48 7.13 11.50
N LEU A 68 -3.54 5.85 11.78
CA LEU A 68 -2.39 5.01 12.11
C LEU A 68 -2.03 4.11 10.92
N PRO A 69 -0.76 3.69 10.80
CA PRO A 69 -0.36 2.70 9.79
C PRO A 69 -1.12 1.37 9.98
N GLY A 70 -1.78 0.92 8.91
CA GLY A 70 -2.41 -0.40 8.85
C GLY A 70 -1.57 -1.44 8.12
N SER A 71 -0.77 -1.00 7.14
CA SER A 71 0.21 -1.82 6.41
C SER A 71 1.60 -1.76 7.04
N ALA A 72 2.42 -2.78 6.75
CA ALA A 72 3.84 -2.76 7.08
C ALA A 72 4.55 -1.59 6.35
N PRO A 73 5.44 -0.83 7.02
CA PRO A 73 6.17 0.25 6.39
C PRO A 73 7.13 -0.28 5.31
N PRO A 74 7.43 0.49 4.24
CA PRO A 74 8.49 0.17 3.30
C PRO A 74 9.80 -0.23 4.01
N ILE A 75 10.49 -1.25 3.47
CA ILE A 75 11.75 -1.73 4.06
C ILE A 75 12.79 -0.61 4.16
N LEU A 76 12.86 0.23 3.14
CA LEU A 76 13.79 1.36 3.07
C LEU A 76 13.63 2.38 4.21
N LEU A 77 12.50 2.42 4.92
CA LEU A 77 12.31 3.33 6.07
C LEU A 77 13.08 2.87 7.32
N HIS A 78 13.38 1.59 7.44
CA HIS A 78 13.95 1.01 8.67
C HIS A 78 15.32 0.35 8.49
N VAL A 79 15.83 0.18 7.27
CA VAL A 79 17.18 -0.37 7.05
C VAL A 79 18.26 0.57 7.61
N CYS A 80 18.37 1.81 7.09
CA CYS A 80 19.33 2.78 7.60
C CYS A 80 18.91 4.23 7.30
N LYS A 81 19.71 5.20 7.76
CA LYS A 81 19.43 6.63 7.51
C LYS A 81 19.50 6.99 6.02
N GLU A 82 20.40 6.36 5.28
CA GLU A 82 20.57 6.60 3.85
C GLU A 82 19.37 6.09 3.05
N SER A 83 18.95 4.83 3.27
CA SER A 83 17.79 4.25 2.58
C SER A 83 16.52 5.06 2.81
N ARG A 84 16.33 5.58 4.04
CA ARG A 84 15.18 6.43 4.38
C ARG A 84 15.21 7.75 3.62
N LYS A 85 16.37 8.43 3.61
CA LYS A 85 16.55 9.67 2.85
C LYS A 85 16.35 9.46 1.35
N PHE A 86 16.85 8.34 0.84
CA PHE A 86 16.68 7.95 -0.55
C PHE A 86 15.19 7.80 -0.90
N LEU A 87 14.43 7.04 -0.10
CA LEU A 87 13.01 6.81 -0.34
C LEU A 87 12.19 8.10 -0.22
N LEU A 88 12.44 8.92 0.79
CA LEU A 88 11.71 10.17 1.05
C LEU A 88 12.21 11.37 0.21
N SER A 89 13.07 11.12 -0.78
CA SER A 89 13.52 12.18 -1.68
C SER A 89 12.41 12.60 -2.65
N ALA A 90 12.39 13.88 -3.02
CA ALA A 90 11.38 14.42 -3.94
C ALA A 90 11.32 13.67 -5.28
N GLN A 91 12.44 13.12 -5.75
CA GLN A 91 12.52 12.32 -6.97
C GLN A 91 11.75 11.00 -6.89
N ARG A 92 11.60 10.43 -5.70
CA ARG A 92 10.85 9.17 -5.49
C ARG A 92 9.38 9.39 -5.22
N GLY A 93 9.01 10.57 -4.73
CA GLY A 93 7.62 10.96 -4.51
C GLY A 93 6.95 10.32 -3.29
N PHE A 94 7.70 9.61 -2.44
CA PHE A 94 7.17 9.12 -1.16
C PHE A 94 7.23 10.21 -0.09
N SER A 95 6.16 10.33 0.69
CA SER A 95 6.07 11.24 1.83
C SER A 95 5.42 10.55 3.03
N MET A 96 5.65 11.11 4.22
CA MET A 96 4.94 10.71 5.44
C MET A 96 3.69 11.58 5.56
N LEU A 97 2.51 10.97 5.59
CA LEU A 97 1.21 11.64 5.69
C LEU A 97 0.47 11.29 6.99
N PHE A 98 -0.60 12.04 7.23
CA PHE A 98 -1.54 11.96 8.35
C PHE A 98 -0.93 12.34 9.70
N GLY A 99 -0.11 13.39 9.70
CA GLY A 99 0.45 13.97 10.92
C GLY A 99 -0.52 14.97 11.56
N THR A 100 -0.65 14.90 12.88
CA THR A 100 -1.38 15.89 13.70
C THR A 100 -0.39 16.75 14.49
N PRO A 101 -0.76 17.93 15.01
CA PRO A 101 0.14 18.71 15.85
C PRO A 101 0.79 17.93 17.01
N PRO A 102 0.07 17.05 17.75
CA PRO A 102 0.68 16.25 18.82
C PRO A 102 1.37 14.96 18.34
N SER A 103 1.23 14.54 17.07
CA SER A 103 1.76 13.27 16.59
C SER A 103 2.32 13.40 15.17
N PRO A 104 3.59 13.06 14.94
CA PRO A 104 4.18 13.13 13.61
C PRO A 104 3.44 12.21 12.62
N ALA A 105 3.52 12.57 11.34
CA ALA A 105 3.01 11.76 10.24
C ALA A 105 3.70 10.38 10.21
N ALA A 106 2.91 9.32 10.13
CA ALA A 106 3.39 7.94 10.32
C ALA A 106 3.14 7.04 9.11
N VAL A 107 2.30 7.46 8.14
CA VAL A 107 1.93 6.63 6.99
C VAL A 107 2.74 7.04 5.77
N CYS A 108 3.58 6.13 5.26
CA CYS A 108 4.43 6.42 4.11
C CYS A 108 3.75 6.03 2.79
N ILE A 109 3.50 7.03 1.94
CA ILE A 109 2.67 6.89 0.73
C ILE A 109 3.41 7.52 -0.45
N ASN A 110 3.36 6.87 -1.62
CA ASN A 110 3.59 7.54 -2.89
C ASN A 110 2.24 7.88 -3.51
N VAL A 111 1.82 9.14 -3.39
CA VAL A 111 0.48 9.59 -3.80
C VAL A 111 0.18 9.40 -5.29
N LYS A 112 1.22 9.21 -6.13
CA LYS A 112 1.08 8.99 -7.57
C LYS A 112 0.79 7.54 -7.94
N THR A 113 1.18 6.59 -7.09
CA THR A 113 1.16 5.16 -7.45
C THR A 113 0.42 4.31 -6.44
N ASP A 114 0.42 4.70 -5.17
CA ASP A 114 -0.24 3.95 -4.11
C ASP A 114 -1.74 4.29 -4.08
N ALA A 115 -2.56 3.26 -3.83
CA ALA A 115 -3.92 3.47 -3.37
C ALA A 115 -3.94 3.60 -1.86
N VAL A 116 -4.60 4.63 -1.35
CA VAL A 116 -4.72 4.87 0.08
C VAL A 116 -6.06 4.34 0.55
N GLN A 117 -6.04 3.37 1.46
CA GLN A 117 -7.26 2.82 2.05
C GLN A 117 -7.56 3.52 3.37
N ILE A 118 -8.69 4.22 3.44
CA ILE A 118 -9.11 5.10 4.54
C ILE A 118 -10.46 4.64 5.09
N ASP A 119 -10.58 4.59 6.41
CA ASP A 119 -11.87 4.37 7.07
C ASP A 119 -12.77 5.60 6.85
N TYR A 120 -14.01 5.39 6.41
CA TYR A 120 -14.95 6.47 6.14
C TYR A 120 -15.16 7.41 7.34
N TYR A 121 -15.02 6.92 8.58
CA TYR A 121 -15.11 7.77 9.76
C TYR A 121 -14.10 8.92 9.76
N ALA A 122 -12.87 8.68 9.31
CA ALA A 122 -11.83 9.71 9.23
C ALA A 122 -12.24 10.87 8.30
N LEU A 123 -12.95 10.54 7.20
CA LEU A 123 -13.49 11.53 6.28
C LEU A 123 -14.71 12.22 6.89
N LYS A 124 -15.61 11.46 7.53
CA LYS A 124 -16.84 11.96 8.15
C LYS A 124 -16.57 13.00 9.24
N TYR A 125 -15.57 12.75 10.09
CA TYR A 125 -15.18 13.65 11.18
C TYR A 125 -14.22 14.76 10.75
N ASN A 126 -13.76 14.77 9.50
CA ASN A 126 -12.82 15.74 8.93
C ASN A 126 -11.45 15.74 9.64
N ASP A 127 -10.96 14.57 10.06
CA ASP A 127 -9.67 14.44 10.75
C ASP A 127 -8.46 14.45 9.79
N ILE A 128 -8.71 14.56 8.49
CA ILE A 128 -7.69 14.65 7.44
C ILE A 128 -7.63 16.07 6.91
N LYS A 129 -6.41 16.59 6.81
CA LYS A 129 -6.13 17.92 6.25
C LYS A 129 -6.45 17.95 4.75
N ASP A 130 -7.00 19.05 4.28
CA ASP A 130 -7.37 19.20 2.86
C ASP A 130 -6.19 18.98 1.92
N ALA A 131 -5.01 19.51 2.24
CA ALA A 131 -3.80 19.32 1.44
C ALA A 131 -3.41 17.84 1.26
N GLU A 132 -3.71 16.97 2.24
CA GLU A 132 -3.44 15.54 2.13
C GLU A 132 -4.49 14.84 1.26
N LEU A 133 -5.76 15.25 1.35
CA LEU A 133 -6.84 14.75 0.51
C LEU A 133 -6.65 15.14 -0.96
N GLU A 134 -6.27 16.39 -1.20
CA GLU A 134 -6.04 16.94 -2.54
C GLU A 134 -4.94 16.21 -3.31
N ALA A 135 -3.96 15.65 -2.59
CA ALA A 135 -2.84 14.91 -3.16
C ALA A 135 -3.19 13.47 -3.54
N ILE A 136 -4.24 12.88 -2.94
CA ILE A 136 -4.60 11.47 -3.16
C ILE A 136 -5.24 11.29 -4.54
N ILE A 137 -4.65 10.41 -5.35
CA ILE A 137 -5.11 10.07 -6.69
C ILE A 137 -5.97 8.80 -6.69
N HIS A 138 -5.58 7.81 -5.89
CA HIS A 138 -6.26 6.52 -5.78
C HIS A 138 -6.73 6.31 -4.33
N LEU A 139 -8.06 6.33 -4.14
CA LEU A 139 -8.68 6.18 -2.83
C LEU A 139 -9.44 4.86 -2.74
N GLU A 140 -9.27 4.16 -1.64
CA GLU A 140 -10.19 3.11 -1.22
C GLU A 140 -10.87 3.53 0.08
N ILE A 141 -12.20 3.50 0.12
CA ILE A 141 -12.96 3.79 1.34
C ILE A 141 -13.56 2.49 1.86
N TYR A 142 -13.42 2.27 3.16
CA TYR A 142 -14.01 1.13 3.86
C TYR A 142 -14.68 1.59 5.17
N GLY A 143 -15.33 0.66 5.87
CA GLY A 143 -15.86 0.86 7.22
C GLY A 143 -17.37 0.66 7.30
N ALA A 144 -17.84 0.17 8.46
CA ALA A 144 -19.24 -0.23 8.65
C ALA A 144 -20.24 0.91 8.41
N THR A 145 -19.85 2.16 8.71
CA THR A 145 -20.72 3.32 8.48
C THR A 145 -20.88 3.71 7.03
N LEU A 146 -19.94 3.33 6.16
CA LEU A 146 -20.02 3.65 4.74
C LEU A 146 -21.32 3.10 4.14
N CYS A 147 -21.68 1.86 4.49
CA CYS A 147 -22.85 1.15 4.00
C CYS A 147 -24.19 1.75 4.42
N ASN A 148 -24.22 2.59 5.46
CA ASN A 148 -25.44 3.19 5.99
C ASN A 148 -25.47 4.72 5.80
N GLU A 149 -24.48 5.28 5.12
CA GLU A 149 -24.38 6.72 4.90
C GLU A 149 -25.12 7.13 3.62
N VAL A 150 -25.63 8.37 3.62
CA VAL A 150 -26.28 8.95 2.45
C VAL A 150 -25.23 9.36 1.42
N SER A 151 -25.45 9.03 0.14
CA SER A 151 -24.52 9.31 -0.98
C SER A 151 -24.14 10.79 -1.08
N THR A 152 -25.06 11.72 -0.80
CA THR A 152 -24.82 13.17 -0.76
C THR A 152 -23.72 13.56 0.23
N ASN A 153 -23.70 12.95 1.42
CA ASN A 153 -22.68 13.20 2.44
C ASN A 153 -21.31 12.68 1.99
N ILE A 154 -21.29 11.50 1.36
CA ILE A 154 -20.07 10.91 0.82
C ILE A 154 -19.51 11.79 -0.29
N ILE A 155 -20.33 12.21 -1.26
CA ILE A 155 -19.90 13.09 -2.36
C ILE A 155 -19.37 14.41 -1.83
N ARG A 156 -20.02 15.00 -0.80
CA ARG A 156 -19.52 16.22 -0.16
C ARG A 156 -18.08 16.04 0.35
N GLN A 157 -17.75 14.89 0.92
CA GLN A 157 -16.38 14.58 1.33
C GLN A 157 -15.45 14.33 0.14
N LEU A 158 -15.90 13.56 -0.85
CA LEU A 158 -15.11 13.23 -2.04
C LEU A 158 -14.71 14.46 -2.88
N LYS A 159 -15.51 15.53 -2.87
CA LYS A 159 -15.18 16.78 -3.57
C LYS A 159 -13.92 17.47 -3.05
N ARG A 160 -13.46 17.14 -1.84
CA ARG A 160 -12.20 17.66 -1.28
C ARG A 160 -10.97 17.06 -1.97
N PHE A 161 -11.14 15.95 -2.68
CA PHE A 161 -10.07 15.31 -3.44
C PHE A 161 -10.03 15.88 -4.87
N GLN A 162 -9.17 16.88 -5.08
CA GLN A 162 -9.03 17.54 -6.38
C GLN A 162 -8.34 16.66 -7.45
N SER A 163 -7.46 15.75 -7.01
CA SER A 163 -6.67 14.91 -7.91
C SER A 163 -7.24 13.50 -8.10
N LEU A 164 -8.40 13.20 -7.53
CA LEU A 164 -8.94 11.83 -7.49
C LEU A 164 -9.22 11.28 -8.89
N ASP A 165 -8.55 10.19 -9.24
CA ASP A 165 -8.78 9.44 -10.48
C ASP A 165 -9.65 8.21 -10.24
N THR A 166 -9.41 7.50 -9.14
CA THR A 166 -10.13 6.26 -8.83
C THR A 166 -10.63 6.25 -7.40
N LEU A 167 -11.89 5.88 -7.24
CA LEU A 167 -12.54 5.62 -5.96
C LEU A 167 -12.94 4.15 -5.91
N SER A 168 -12.46 3.41 -4.91
CA SER A 168 -12.90 2.04 -4.68
C SER A 168 -13.68 1.95 -3.38
N LEU A 169 -14.89 1.39 -3.44
CA LEU A 169 -15.68 1.09 -2.24
C LEU A 169 -15.37 -0.34 -1.81
N VAL A 170 -14.86 -0.51 -0.59
CA VAL A 170 -14.42 -1.81 -0.10
C VAL A 170 -15.47 -2.40 0.83
N ALA A 171 -16.09 -3.49 0.40
CA ALA A 171 -16.89 -4.35 1.25
C ALA A 171 -15.94 -5.26 2.04
N THR A 172 -15.78 -4.96 3.33
CA THR A 172 -15.09 -5.86 4.26
C THR A 172 -16.04 -7.00 4.61
N SER A 173 -15.62 -8.26 4.43
CA SER A 173 -16.32 -9.35 5.13
C SER A 173 -16.08 -9.09 6.61
N SER A 174 -17.07 -8.53 7.30
CA SER A 174 -17.01 -8.20 8.72
C SER A 174 -16.22 -9.25 9.50
N GLN A 175 -15.16 -8.81 10.19
CA GLN A 175 -14.79 -9.48 11.43
C GLN A 175 -16.02 -9.28 12.30
N THR A 176 -16.80 -10.34 12.50
CA THR A 176 -17.99 -10.32 13.36
C THR A 176 -17.63 -9.58 14.63
N SER A 177 -18.22 -8.39 14.84
CA SER A 177 -18.12 -7.76 16.13
C SER A 177 -18.71 -8.74 17.14
N GLU A 178 -18.05 -8.89 18.28
CA GLU A 178 -18.50 -9.81 19.34
C GLU A 178 -19.97 -9.55 19.74
N GLU A 179 -20.46 -8.32 19.52
CA GLU A 179 -21.85 -7.90 19.73
C GLU A 179 -22.91 -8.72 18.95
N PHE A 180 -22.57 -9.34 17.82
CA PHE A 180 -23.51 -10.17 17.06
C PHE A 180 -23.48 -11.65 17.46
N ILE A 181 -22.49 -12.08 18.23
CA ILE A 181 -22.36 -13.47 18.68
C ILE A 181 -23.42 -13.78 19.75
N ASP A 182 -23.83 -12.78 20.53
CA ASP A 182 -24.82 -12.96 21.61
C ASP A 182 -26.27 -13.11 21.11
N LEU A 183 -26.59 -12.66 19.90
CA LEU A 183 -27.98 -12.66 19.40
C LEU A 183 -28.39 -13.98 18.75
N VAL A 184 -27.46 -14.90 18.45
CA VAL A 184 -27.74 -16.10 17.66
C VAL A 184 -26.96 -17.32 18.18
N GLN A 185 -27.40 -17.86 19.32
CA GLN A 185 -26.83 -19.11 19.88
C GLN A 185 -27.20 -20.38 19.08
N ASP A 186 -28.19 -20.31 18.18
CA ASP A 186 -28.80 -21.49 17.53
C ASP A 186 -28.43 -21.73 16.05
N HIS A 187 -27.49 -20.98 15.48
CA HIS A 187 -27.07 -21.16 14.07
C HIS A 187 -25.58 -21.44 13.92
N PRO A 188 -25.16 -22.24 12.91
CA PRO A 188 -23.75 -22.45 12.64
C PRO A 188 -23.08 -21.11 12.30
N PRO A 189 -22.00 -20.71 13.00
CA PRO A 189 -21.36 -19.40 12.84
C PRO A 189 -21.01 -19.07 11.38
N GLY A 190 -20.63 -20.08 10.58
CA GLY A 190 -20.26 -19.89 9.17
C GLY A 190 -21.41 -19.45 8.25
N VAL A 191 -22.67 -19.80 8.56
CA VAL A 191 -23.83 -19.42 7.72
C VAL A 191 -24.16 -17.94 7.92
N LEU A 192 -24.10 -17.46 9.16
CA LEU A 192 -24.42 -16.07 9.49
C LEU A 192 -23.37 -15.10 8.95
N VAL A 193 -22.07 -15.42 9.11
CA VAL A 193 -20.96 -14.63 8.53
C VAL A 193 -21.12 -14.50 7.02
N GLY A 194 -21.48 -15.58 6.34
CA GLY A 194 -21.74 -15.58 4.89
C GLY A 194 -22.93 -14.69 4.48
N LEU A 195 -24.00 -14.65 5.29
CA LEU A 195 -25.17 -13.80 5.03
C LEU A 195 -24.88 -12.32 5.28
N ILE A 196 -24.18 -11.99 6.38
CA ILE A 196 -23.80 -10.61 6.69
C ILE A 196 -22.88 -10.05 5.59
N GLY A 197 -21.85 -10.81 5.18
CA GLY A 197 -20.95 -10.39 4.11
C GLY A 197 -21.68 -10.15 2.78
N LYS A 198 -22.68 -10.97 2.44
CA LYS A 198 -23.53 -10.74 1.25
C LYS A 198 -24.39 -9.48 1.35
N LEU A 199 -24.91 -9.18 2.55
CA LEU A 199 -25.70 -7.98 2.78
C LEU A 199 -24.83 -6.72 2.67
N GLU A 200 -23.64 -6.72 3.28
CA GLU A 200 -22.68 -5.62 3.18
C GLU A 200 -22.25 -5.38 1.73
N ALA A 201 -21.92 -6.46 1.00
CA ALA A 201 -21.62 -6.39 -0.44
C ALA A 201 -22.77 -5.77 -1.24
N SER A 202 -24.01 -6.16 -0.95
CA SER A 202 -25.21 -5.61 -1.62
C SER A 202 -25.41 -4.12 -1.32
N LYS A 203 -25.17 -3.70 -0.07
CA LYS A 203 -25.23 -2.28 0.32
C LYS A 203 -24.16 -1.45 -0.39
N ILE A 204 -22.93 -1.94 -0.44
CA ILE A 204 -21.83 -1.27 -1.17
C ILE A 204 -22.15 -1.15 -2.65
N ARG A 205 -22.71 -2.18 -3.27
CA ARG A 205 -23.14 -2.14 -4.68
C ARG A 205 -24.24 -1.12 -4.94
N LEU A 206 -25.26 -1.07 -4.08
CA LEU A 206 -26.30 -0.04 -4.15
C LEU A 206 -25.71 1.37 -3.99
N LEU A 207 -24.84 1.56 -3.00
CA LEU A 207 -24.16 2.83 -2.79
C LEU A 207 -23.32 3.25 -3.99
N SER A 208 -22.55 2.34 -4.57
CA SER A 208 -21.78 2.54 -5.80
C SER A 208 -22.69 3.04 -6.93
N LEU A 209 -23.84 2.39 -7.14
CA LEU A 209 -24.82 2.82 -8.14
C LEU A 209 -25.34 4.24 -7.86
N TYR A 210 -25.71 4.54 -6.61
CA TYR A 210 -26.18 5.87 -6.24
C TYR A 210 -25.11 6.94 -6.46
N LEU A 211 -23.85 6.68 -6.08
CA LEU A 211 -22.74 7.59 -6.34
C LEU A 211 -22.53 7.79 -7.84
N ARG A 212 -22.58 6.72 -8.65
CA ARG A 212 -22.46 6.81 -10.11
C ARG A 212 -23.53 7.69 -10.72
N ILE A 213 -24.77 7.63 -10.23
CA ILE A 213 -25.88 8.47 -10.70
C ILE A 213 -25.69 9.91 -10.22
N GLU A 214 -25.46 10.10 -8.92
CA GLU A 214 -25.45 11.42 -8.29
C GLU A 214 -24.28 12.28 -8.77
N ILE A 215 -23.11 11.68 -9.04
CA ILE A 215 -21.93 12.37 -9.58
C ILE A 215 -22.17 12.90 -11.00
N GLN A 216 -23.20 12.41 -11.72
CA GLN A 216 -23.59 12.96 -13.02
C GLN A 216 -24.53 14.17 -12.94
N LEU A 217 -24.98 14.56 -11.75
CA LEU A 217 -25.84 15.74 -11.62
C LEU A 217 -25.07 17.03 -11.98
N PRO A 218 -25.74 18.03 -12.59
CA PRO A 218 -25.07 19.25 -13.10
C PRO A 218 -24.27 20.03 -12.05
N GLN A 219 -24.70 19.98 -10.78
CA GLN A 219 -24.00 20.61 -9.67
C GLN A 219 -22.58 20.06 -9.41
N TYR A 220 -22.21 18.96 -10.07
CA TYR A 220 -20.89 18.33 -9.99
C TYR A 220 -20.10 18.37 -11.31
N ASP A 221 -20.56 19.11 -12.33
CA ASP A 221 -19.88 19.13 -13.64
C ASP A 221 -18.47 19.72 -13.60
N ASN A 222 -18.20 20.63 -12.65
CA ASN A 222 -16.87 21.20 -12.43
C ASN A 222 -15.93 20.28 -11.65
N TRP A 223 -16.42 19.14 -11.15
CA TRP A 223 -15.62 18.18 -10.41
C TRP A 223 -15.13 17.07 -11.33
N LYS A 224 -13.82 16.76 -11.25
CA LYS A 224 -13.23 15.63 -11.95
C LYS A 224 -13.82 14.33 -11.40
N LYS A 225 -14.68 13.70 -12.19
CA LYS A 225 -15.45 12.50 -11.80
C LYS A 225 -14.49 11.28 -11.74
N PRO A 226 -14.29 10.63 -10.58
CA PRO A 226 -13.42 9.48 -10.47
C PRO A 226 -14.07 8.23 -11.08
N LEU A 227 -13.25 7.27 -11.49
CA LEU A 227 -13.70 5.91 -11.78
C LEU A 227 -14.10 5.21 -10.48
N ILE A 228 -15.34 4.71 -10.40
CA ILE A 228 -15.87 4.05 -9.20
C ILE A 228 -15.78 2.54 -9.34
N ASN A 229 -15.03 1.91 -8.45
CA ASN A 229 -14.84 0.47 -8.37
C ASN A 229 -15.48 -0.10 -7.09
N GLU A 230 -15.84 -1.38 -7.15
CA GLU A 230 -16.33 -2.14 -6.02
C GLU A 230 -15.31 -3.24 -5.73
N ILE A 231 -14.89 -3.34 -4.46
CA ILE A 231 -13.93 -4.35 -4.03
C ILE A 231 -14.54 -5.17 -2.92
N PHE A 232 -14.62 -6.48 -3.12
CA PHE A 232 -15.10 -7.44 -2.13
C PHE A 232 -13.89 -8.19 -1.56
N THR A 233 -13.73 -8.12 -0.25
CA THR A 233 -12.68 -8.87 0.44
C THR A 233 -13.21 -10.21 0.92
N ARG A 234 -12.41 -11.27 0.70
CA ARG A 234 -12.69 -12.61 1.20
C ARG A 234 -12.02 -12.81 2.58
N PRO A 235 -12.47 -13.82 3.35
CA PRO A 235 -11.87 -14.15 4.65
C PRO A 235 -10.37 -14.51 4.59
N ASP A 236 -9.90 -15.03 3.44
CA ASP A 236 -8.48 -15.32 3.19
C ASP A 236 -7.65 -14.06 2.88
N GLY A 237 -8.28 -12.88 2.85
CA GLY A 237 -7.67 -11.60 2.51
C GLY A 237 -7.59 -11.32 1.01
N SER A 238 -8.03 -12.25 0.16
CA SER A 238 -8.09 -12.02 -1.27
C SER A 238 -9.14 -10.97 -1.61
N ARG A 239 -8.95 -10.30 -2.74
CA ARG A 239 -9.75 -9.14 -3.16
C ARG A 239 -10.35 -9.44 -4.52
N LEU A 240 -11.63 -9.13 -4.70
CA LEU A 240 -12.37 -9.35 -5.93
C LEU A 240 -13.03 -8.06 -6.40
N THR A 241 -13.18 -7.93 -7.71
CA THR A 241 -14.09 -7.00 -8.37
C THR A 241 -15.21 -7.77 -9.05
N GLU A 242 -16.16 -7.08 -9.69
CA GLU A 242 -17.15 -7.72 -10.57
C GLU A 242 -16.48 -8.49 -11.74
N GLU A 243 -15.28 -8.08 -12.16
CA GLU A 243 -14.57 -8.65 -13.31
C GLU A 243 -13.68 -9.85 -12.96
N GLY A 244 -13.37 -10.08 -11.68
CA GLY A 244 -12.52 -11.19 -11.25
C GLY A 244 -11.67 -10.87 -10.03
N GLU A 245 -10.48 -11.48 -9.98
CA GLU A 245 -9.49 -11.21 -8.93
C GLU A 245 -8.91 -9.80 -9.10
N PHE A 246 -8.85 -9.04 -8.00
CA PHE A 246 -8.38 -7.66 -8.02
C PHE A 246 -6.85 -7.61 -8.04
N ASP A 247 -6.30 -7.05 -9.11
CA ASP A 247 -4.89 -6.71 -9.23
C ASP A 247 -4.66 -5.22 -8.83
N PRO A 248 -3.83 -4.91 -7.82
CA PRO A 248 -3.51 -3.55 -7.43
C PRO A 248 -2.64 -2.77 -8.45
N TYR A 249 -2.20 -3.39 -9.55
CA TYR A 249 -1.57 -2.67 -10.65
C TYR A 249 -2.61 -1.84 -11.42
N TRP A 250 -2.93 -0.66 -10.88
CA TRP A 250 -3.80 0.36 -11.52
C TRP A 250 -3.36 0.78 -12.93
N SER A 251 -2.19 0.32 -13.39
CA SER A 251 -1.59 0.61 -14.69
C SER A 251 -1.55 -0.57 -15.67
N LEU A 252 -1.78 -1.84 -15.29
CA LEU A 252 -1.61 -2.99 -16.20
C LEU A 252 -2.45 -4.24 -15.81
N ALA A 253 -3.51 -4.51 -16.59
CA ALA A 253 -4.23 -5.80 -16.82
C ALA A 253 -4.98 -6.46 -15.62
N ALA A 254 -5.86 -7.48 -15.74
CA ALA A 254 -6.88 -7.97 -16.70
C ALA A 254 -7.19 -9.44 -16.30
N SER A 255 -8.47 -9.80 -16.04
CA SER A 255 -9.14 -11.10 -16.33
C SER A 255 -10.50 -11.08 -15.60
N GLY A 256 -11.68 -11.34 -16.18
CA GLY A 256 -12.07 -11.77 -17.52
C GLY A 256 -13.60 -11.82 -17.69
N SER A 257 -14.03 -11.88 -18.95
CA SER A 257 -15.41 -12.02 -19.45
C SER A 257 -16.35 -10.80 -19.37
N TYR A 258 -16.03 -9.73 -20.09
CA TYR A 258 -16.90 -9.08 -21.10
C TYR A 258 -16.02 -8.12 -21.94
N THR A 259 -15.96 -8.34 -23.26
CA THR A 259 -15.17 -7.64 -24.31
C THR A 259 -14.00 -6.75 -23.86
N GLY A 260 -12.93 -7.37 -23.34
CA GLY A 260 -11.64 -6.72 -23.01
C GLY A 260 -10.86 -6.14 -24.19
N TYR A 261 -11.46 -6.06 -25.39
CA TYR A 261 -10.78 -5.55 -26.58
C TYR A 261 -10.72 -4.02 -26.60
N ASP A 262 -11.75 -3.31 -26.10
CA ASP A 262 -11.79 -1.84 -26.16
C ASP A 262 -11.01 -1.17 -25.02
N PHE A 263 -11.02 -1.75 -23.82
CA PHE A 263 -10.31 -1.17 -22.66
C PHE A 263 -8.79 -1.37 -22.74
N ALA A 264 -8.33 -2.57 -23.11
CA ALA A 264 -6.91 -2.83 -23.33
C ALA A 264 -6.36 -1.97 -24.49
N LYS A 265 -7.17 -1.77 -25.54
CA LYS A 265 -6.83 -0.89 -26.65
C LYS A 265 -6.73 0.57 -26.23
N GLN A 266 -7.67 1.09 -25.44
CA GLN A 266 -7.60 2.47 -24.92
C GLN A 266 -6.41 2.70 -23.97
N THR A 267 -6.11 1.71 -23.12
CA THR A 267 -4.98 1.78 -22.18
C THR A 267 -3.65 1.72 -22.91
N MET A 268 -3.49 0.76 -23.85
CA MET A 268 -2.30 0.70 -24.71
C MET A 268 -2.16 1.95 -25.57
N GLN A 269 -3.26 2.52 -26.06
CA GLN A 269 -3.23 3.74 -26.86
C GLN A 269 -2.79 4.97 -26.04
N ARG A 270 -3.25 5.11 -24.78
CA ARG A 270 -2.74 6.13 -23.85
C ARG A 270 -1.26 5.95 -23.55
N CYS A 271 -0.80 4.72 -23.27
CA CYS A 271 0.62 4.45 -23.07
C CYS A 271 1.47 4.79 -24.30
N LEU A 272 0.97 4.49 -25.51
CA LEU A 272 1.65 4.82 -26.76
C LEU A 272 1.72 6.33 -26.99
N GLU A 273 0.65 7.08 -26.69
CA GLU A 273 0.63 8.53 -26.77
C GLU A 273 1.60 9.18 -25.77
N ASP A 274 1.64 8.69 -24.53
CA ASP A 274 2.59 9.16 -23.53
C ASP A 274 4.05 8.88 -23.93
N MET A 275 4.33 7.70 -24.50
CA MET A 275 5.66 7.40 -25.04
C MET A 275 6.04 8.32 -26.21
N ARG A 276 5.09 8.64 -27.10
CA ARG A 276 5.32 9.59 -28.20
C ARG A 276 5.60 11.00 -27.69
N ARG A 277 4.86 11.48 -26.69
CA ARG A 277 5.09 12.79 -26.05
C ARG A 277 6.47 12.87 -25.42
N ARG A 278 6.88 11.83 -24.67
CA ARG A 278 8.22 11.76 -24.06
C ARG A 278 9.34 11.78 -25.09
N ARG A 279 9.17 11.08 -26.22
CA ARG A 279 10.16 11.09 -27.32
C ARG A 279 10.23 12.44 -28.02
N ALA A 280 9.10 13.09 -28.27
CA ALA A 280 9.07 14.44 -28.85
C ALA A 280 9.79 15.45 -27.95
N GLN A 281 9.50 15.43 -26.65
CA GLN A 281 10.13 16.31 -25.67
C GLN A 281 11.63 16.03 -25.51
N ALA A 282 12.05 14.77 -25.59
CA ALA A 282 13.48 14.41 -25.58
C ALA A 282 14.21 14.87 -26.86
N ALA A 283 13.55 14.86 -28.01
CA ALA A 283 14.11 15.34 -29.26
C ALA A 283 14.24 16.87 -29.28
N GLU A 284 13.24 17.60 -28.80
CA GLU A 284 13.30 19.06 -28.65
C GLU A 284 14.44 19.51 -27.73
N ASN A 285 14.62 18.80 -26.60
CA ASN A 285 15.71 19.08 -25.65
C ASN A 285 17.11 18.70 -26.18
N SER A 286 17.21 17.91 -27.24
CA SER A 286 18.48 17.51 -27.85
C SER A 286 18.92 18.46 -28.98
N CYS A 287 18.06 19.37 -29.42
CA CYS A 287 18.34 20.35 -30.47
C CYS A 287 18.63 21.76 -29.92
N GLN A 288 18.55 21.95 -28.61
CA GLN A 288 18.96 23.16 -27.89
C GLN A 288 20.35 22.95 -27.28
#